data_AF-A0A946U462-F1
#
_entry.id   AF-A0A946U462-F1
#
_cell.length_a   1.000
_cell.length_b   1.000
_cell.length_c   1.000
_cell.angle_alpha   90.00
_cell.angle_beta   90.00
_cell.angle_gamma   90.00
#
_symmetry.space_group_name_H-M   'P 1'
#
loop_
_entity.id
_entity.type
_entity.pdbx_description
1 polymer ?
#
loop_
_entity_poly.entity_id
_entity_poly.type
_entity_poly.pdbx_seq_one_letter_code
_entity_poly.pdbx_strand_id
1 'polypeptide(L)'
;MAAKYQIRVFGKEGCDKCHTLNQRLEKMLSKAEYADFEKLYCDVETIEGLVAFSEAECINPARIPAMLVTAWNEAENDYEPVATRAPGAQDPVCKKSRLYQYVGLQTDYSDVGRGVISPKMLQSVLAEVIN
;
A
#
# COMPACT_ATOMS: atom_id res chain seq x y z
N MET A 1 16.69 8.16 -12.44
CA MET A 1 16.24 6.75 -12.47
C MET A 1 14.96 6.71 -11.67
N ALA A 2 13.89 6.13 -12.23
CA ALA A 2 12.68 5.85 -11.46
C ALA A 2 13.03 4.86 -10.33
N ALA A 3 12.36 4.95 -9.18
CA ALA A 3 12.51 3.94 -8.15
C ALA A 3 12.02 2.60 -8.70
N LYS A 4 12.65 1.51 -8.26
CA LYS A 4 12.25 0.17 -8.72
C LYS A 4 10.81 -0.15 -8.33
N TYR A 5 10.42 0.29 -7.13
CA TYR A 5 9.07 0.12 -6.59
C TYR A 5 8.50 1.44 -6.09
N GLN A 6 7.20 1.64 -6.27
CA GLN A 6 6.46 2.76 -5.73
C GLN A 6 5.34 2.25 -4.82
N ILE A 7 5.22 2.84 -3.63
CA ILE A 7 4.15 2.57 -2.68
C ILE A 7 3.13 3.69 -2.81
N ARG A 8 2.01 3.39 -3.47
CA ARG A 8 0.87 4.30 -3.57
C ARG A 8 0.03 4.20 -2.30
N VAL A 9 -0.04 5.27 -1.52
CA VAL A 9 -0.82 5.35 -0.28
C VAL A 9 -2.08 6.16 -0.54
N PHE A 10 -3.24 5.53 -0.43
CA PHE A 10 -4.54 6.15 -0.65
C PHE A 10 -5.12 6.61 0.67
N GLY A 11 -5.49 7.88 0.76
CA GLY A 11 -6.02 8.48 1.97
C GLY A 11 -6.79 9.75 1.67
N LYS A 12 -7.14 10.48 2.73
CA LYS A 12 -7.83 11.77 2.67
C LYS A 12 -7.07 12.79 3.50
N GLU A 13 -7.15 14.06 3.14
CA GLU A 13 -6.65 15.13 3.99
C GLU A 13 -7.32 15.09 5.39
N GLY A 14 -6.57 15.45 6.44
CA GLY A 14 -7.08 15.49 7.82
C GLY A 14 -7.38 14.12 8.46
N CYS A 15 -7.00 13.01 7.84
CA CYS A 15 -7.24 11.66 8.36
C CYS A 15 -6.12 11.18 9.32
N ASP A 16 -6.42 11.04 10.62
CA ASP A 16 -5.46 10.59 11.64
C ASP A 16 -4.81 9.23 11.35
N LYS A 17 -5.61 8.29 10.81
CA LYS A 17 -5.12 6.96 10.43
C LYS A 17 -4.17 7.04 9.25
N CYS A 18 -4.44 7.94 8.31
CA CYS A 18 -3.62 8.19 7.13
C CYS A 18 -2.29 8.81 7.56
N HIS A 19 -2.31 9.77 8.49
CA HIS A 19 -1.10 10.34 9.09
C HIS A 19 -0.26 9.26 9.80
N THR A 20 -0.91 8.43 10.61
CA THR A 20 -0.26 7.32 11.34
C THR A 20 0.38 6.29 10.38
N LEU A 21 -0.32 5.91 9.30
CA LEU A 21 0.21 5.01 8.28
C LEU A 21 1.44 5.62 7.60
N ASN A 22 1.34 6.88 7.16
CA ASN A 22 2.43 7.59 6.51
C ASN A 22 3.66 7.68 7.41
N GLN A 23 3.50 8.06 8.68
CA GLN A 23 4.60 8.15 9.63
C GLN A 23 5.31 6.80 9.84
N ARG A 24 4.53 5.71 9.93
CA ARG A 24 5.08 4.35 10.08
C ARG A 24 5.85 3.92 8.83
N LEU A 25 5.31 4.24 7.66
CA LEU A 25 5.92 3.91 6.39
C LEU A 25 7.20 4.72 6.16
N GLU A 26 7.20 6.03 6.40
CA GLU A 26 8.38 6.89 6.30
C GLU A 26 9.51 6.43 7.22
N LYS A 27 9.18 6.06 8.46
CA LYS A 27 10.16 5.49 9.40
C LYS A 27 10.74 4.16 8.91
N MET A 28 9.97 3.39 8.14
CA MET A 28 10.43 2.14 7.55
C MET A 28 11.35 2.41 6.34
N LEU A 29 10.90 3.28 5.43
CA LEU A 29 11.61 3.64 4.21
C LEU A 29 12.91 4.42 4.45
N SER A 30 13.14 4.96 5.65
CA SER A 30 14.41 5.60 6.01
C SER A 30 15.57 4.61 6.21
N LYS A 31 15.31 3.29 6.21
CA LYS A 31 16.35 2.27 6.33
C LYS A 31 16.86 1.85 4.95
N ALA A 32 18.17 1.58 4.87
CA ALA A 32 18.85 1.20 3.62
C ALA A 32 18.26 -0.05 2.93
N GLU A 33 17.69 -0.99 3.70
CA GLU A 33 17.05 -2.20 3.17
C GLU A 33 15.80 -1.91 2.30
N TYR A 34 15.25 -0.70 2.36
CA TYR A 34 14.08 -0.25 1.59
C TYR A 34 14.42 0.85 0.57
N ALA A 35 15.69 1.04 0.22
CA ALA A 35 16.13 2.10 -0.70
C ALA A 35 15.51 2.01 -2.11
N ASP A 36 15.04 0.83 -2.51
CA ASP A 36 14.39 0.58 -3.80
C ASP A 36 12.93 1.06 -3.86
N PHE A 37 12.37 1.50 -2.73
CA PHE A 37 10.97 1.95 -2.63
C PHE A 37 10.88 3.47 -2.53
N GLU A 38 10.00 4.05 -3.33
CA GLU A 38 9.49 5.40 -3.14
C GLU A 38 8.05 5.39 -2.64
N LYS A 39 7.60 6.48 -2.02
CA LYS A 39 6.22 6.64 -1.55
C LYS A 39 5.53 7.74 -2.35
N LEU A 40 4.33 7.44 -2.83
CA LEU A 40 3.40 8.42 -3.42
C LEU A 40 2.13 8.47 -2.57
N TYR A 41 1.74 9.65 -2.09
CA TYR A 41 0.47 9.83 -1.41
C TYR A 41 -0.60 10.28 -2.41
N CYS A 42 -1.69 9.54 -2.48
CA CYS A 42 -2.83 9.77 -3.35
C CYS A 42 -4.02 10.21 -2.48
N ASP A 43 -4.29 11.51 -2.47
CA ASP A 43 -5.47 12.05 -1.80
C ASP A 43 -6.72 11.80 -2.65
N VAL A 44 -7.60 10.94 -2.18
CA VAL A 44 -8.82 10.56 -2.91
C VAL A 44 -9.87 11.67 -2.95
N GLU A 45 -9.57 12.86 -2.42
CA GLU A 45 -10.40 14.06 -2.55
C GLU A 45 -9.89 15.01 -3.64
N THR A 46 -8.73 14.73 -4.25
CA THR A 46 -8.24 15.43 -5.45
C THR A 46 -8.51 14.62 -6.73
N ILE A 47 -8.47 15.28 -7.88
CA ILE A 47 -8.68 14.63 -9.17
C ILE A 47 -7.60 13.56 -9.40
N GLU A 48 -6.34 13.92 -9.16
CA GLU A 48 -5.19 13.04 -9.38
C GLU A 48 -5.25 11.79 -8.48
N GLY A 49 -5.60 11.96 -7.21
CA GLY A 49 -5.71 10.84 -6.29
C GLY A 49 -6.96 9.99 -6.55
N LEU A 50 -8.07 10.57 -7.03
CA LEU A 50 -9.24 9.81 -7.49
C LEU A 50 -8.93 8.97 -8.72
N VAL A 51 -8.19 9.52 -9.68
CA VAL A 51 -7.74 8.78 -10.87
C VAL A 51 -6.86 7.61 -10.45
N ALA A 52 -5.80 7.88 -9.66
CA ALA A 52 -4.90 6.83 -9.18
C ALA A 52 -5.63 5.76 -8.34
N PHE A 53 -6.64 6.16 -7.56
CA PHE A 53 -7.46 5.22 -6.78
C PHE A 53 -8.35 4.36 -7.69
N SER A 54 -8.90 4.95 -8.74
CA SER A 54 -9.75 4.24 -9.70
C SER A 54 -8.92 3.22 -10.49
N GLU A 55 -7.73 3.60 -10.94
CA GLU A 55 -6.76 2.73 -11.62
C GLU A 55 -6.26 1.57 -10.74
N ALA A 56 -6.29 1.73 -9.41
CA ALA A 56 -5.87 0.66 -8.52
C ALA A 56 -6.83 -0.55 -8.57
N GLU A 57 -8.11 -0.35 -8.92
CA GLU A 57 -9.18 -1.35 -9.13
C GLU A 57 -9.44 -2.41 -8.02
N CYS A 58 -8.63 -2.44 -6.97
CA CYS A 58 -8.60 -3.50 -5.96
C CYS A 58 -8.80 -3.01 -4.53
N ILE A 59 -8.91 -1.69 -4.32
CA ILE A 59 -9.05 -1.07 -3.01
C ILE A 59 -10.51 -0.70 -2.75
N ASN A 60 -11.03 -1.09 -1.59
CA ASN A 60 -12.37 -0.70 -1.19
C ASN A 60 -12.37 0.75 -0.66
N PRO A 61 -13.20 1.67 -1.20
CA PRO A 61 -13.27 3.07 -0.75
C PRO A 61 -13.59 3.21 0.75
N ALA A 62 -14.36 2.27 1.32
CA ALA A 62 -14.71 2.26 2.74
C ALA A 62 -13.56 1.74 3.64
N ARG A 63 -12.41 1.39 3.06
CA ARG A 63 -11.25 0.80 3.75
C ARG A 63 -9.96 1.62 3.59
N ILE A 64 -10.07 2.90 3.27
CA ILE A 64 -8.93 3.82 3.33
C ILE A 64 -8.66 4.25 4.79
N PRO A 65 -7.40 4.49 5.20
CA PRO A 65 -6.20 4.47 4.36
C PRO A 65 -5.82 3.09 3.86
N ALA A 66 -5.24 3.05 2.66
CA ALA A 66 -4.76 1.83 2.02
C ALA A 66 -3.41 2.09 1.36
N MET A 67 -2.70 1.02 1.00
CA MET A 67 -1.47 1.07 0.22
C MET A 67 -1.44 -0.04 -0.82
N LEU A 68 -0.83 0.26 -1.96
CA LEU A 68 -0.54 -0.68 -3.04
C LEU A 68 0.92 -0.53 -3.42
N VAL A 69 1.61 -1.64 -3.65
CA VAL A 69 2.96 -1.64 -4.19
C VAL A 69 2.89 -1.84 -5.70
N THR A 70 3.53 -0.94 -6.43
CA THR A 70 3.70 -1.01 -7.87
C THR A 70 5.20 -1.12 -8.20
N ALA A 71 5.53 -1.66 -9.37
CA ALA A 71 6.89 -1.76 -9.89
C ALA A 71 7.01 -0.99 -11.20
N TRP A 72 8.16 -0.36 -11.44
CA TRP A 72 8.41 0.32 -12.70
C TRP A 72 8.51 -0.68 -13.85
N ASN A 73 7.67 -0.51 -14.87
CA ASN A 73 7.72 -1.24 -16.13
C ASN A 73 8.32 -0.34 -17.21
N GLU A 74 9.55 -0.65 -17.65
CA GLU A 74 10.24 0.13 -18.69
C GLU A 74 9.55 0.06 -20.06
N ALA A 75 8.83 -1.02 -20.38
CA ALA A 75 8.17 -1.20 -21.67
C ALA A 75 6.95 -0.29 -21.81
N GLU A 76 6.15 -0.20 -20.74
CA GLU A 76 4.95 0.65 -20.68
C GLU A 76 5.27 2.07 -20.19
N ASN A 77 6.49 2.29 -19.68
CA ASN A 77 6.94 3.54 -19.08
C ASN A 77 5.98 4.01 -17.97
N ASP A 78 5.52 3.06 -17.15
CA ASP A 78 4.56 3.29 -16.07
C ASP A 78 4.80 2.30 -14.90
N TYR A 79 4.14 2.57 -13.77
CA TYR A 79 4.13 1.74 -12.58
C TYR A 79 2.94 0.77 -12.54
N GLU A 80 3.22 -0.53 -12.56
CA GLU A 80 2.18 -1.57 -12.54
C GLU A 80 2.05 -2.25 -11.17
N PRO A 81 0.83 -2.62 -10.73
CA PRO A 81 0.61 -3.35 -9.48
C PRO A 81 1.41 -4.66 -9.39
N VAL A 82 2.14 -4.85 -8.30
CA VAL A 82 2.89 -6.09 -8.06
C VAL A 82 1.93 -7.18 -7.62
N ALA A 83 1.87 -8.30 -8.36
CA ALA A 83 1.05 -9.44 -7.99
C ALA A 83 1.53 -10.11 -6.69
N THR A 84 0.59 -10.53 -5.84
CA THR A 84 0.90 -11.33 -4.65
C THR A 84 1.32 -12.75 -5.05
N ARG A 85 2.26 -13.35 -4.32
CA ARG A 85 2.74 -14.72 -4.55
C ARG A 85 1.70 -15.79 -4.23
N ALA A 86 0.77 -15.46 -3.33
CA ALA A 86 -0.25 -16.39 -2.84
C ALA A 86 -1.65 -15.73 -2.82
N PRO A 87 -2.29 -15.54 -3.98
CA PRO A 87 -3.62 -14.95 -4.05
C PRO A 87 -4.64 -15.75 -3.24
N GLY A 88 -5.38 -15.08 -2.37
CA GLY A 88 -6.43 -15.70 -1.55
C GLY A 88 -5.96 -16.58 -0.39
N ALA A 89 -4.65 -16.68 -0.13
CA ALA A 89 -4.15 -17.37 1.05
C ALA A 89 -4.52 -16.61 2.33
N GLN A 90 -4.78 -17.35 3.41
CA GLN A 90 -4.95 -16.73 4.72
C GLN A 90 -3.61 -16.16 5.20
N ASP A 91 -3.59 -14.85 5.50
CA ASP A 91 -2.42 -14.18 6.07
C ASP A 91 -2.60 -14.02 7.59
N PRO A 92 -1.82 -14.71 8.44
CA PRO A 92 -1.96 -14.59 9.90
C PRO A 92 -1.53 -13.21 10.42
N VAL A 93 -0.70 -12.48 9.67
CA VAL A 93 -0.19 -11.14 10.02
C VAL A 93 -1.14 -10.05 9.53
N CYS A 94 -1.56 -10.12 8.28
CA CYS A 94 -2.36 -9.08 7.63
C CYS A 94 -3.87 -9.36 7.66
N LYS A 95 -4.30 -10.59 7.90
CA LYS A 95 -5.71 -11.00 7.97
C LYS A 95 -6.54 -10.41 6.82
N LYS A 96 -7.64 -9.71 7.12
CA LYS A 96 -8.55 -9.09 6.14
C LYS A 96 -8.01 -7.76 5.57
N SER A 97 -6.85 -7.29 6.03
CA SER A 97 -6.22 -6.08 5.51
C SER A 97 -5.45 -6.32 4.22
N ARG A 98 -5.02 -7.54 3.91
CA ARG A 98 -4.26 -7.82 2.68
C ARG A 98 -5.14 -7.70 1.44
N LEU A 99 -4.60 -7.12 0.38
CA LEU A 99 -5.23 -7.13 -0.94
C LEU A 99 -5.14 -8.54 -1.55
N TYR A 100 -6.18 -8.95 -2.27
CA TYR A 100 -6.33 -10.34 -2.70
C TYR A 100 -5.38 -10.73 -3.83
N GLN A 101 -5.23 -9.87 -4.85
CA GLN A 101 -4.45 -10.15 -6.08
C GLN A 101 -3.09 -9.46 -6.11
N TYR A 102 -2.94 -8.36 -5.37
CA TYR A 102 -1.76 -7.52 -5.42
C TYR A 102 -1.12 -7.35 -4.05
N VAL A 103 0.15 -6.98 -4.04
CA VAL A 103 0.90 -6.65 -2.84
C VAL A 103 0.42 -5.30 -2.32
N GLY A 104 -0.31 -5.33 -1.21
CA GLY A 104 -0.82 -4.12 -0.58
C GLY A 104 -1.71 -4.40 0.62
N LEU A 105 -2.14 -3.32 1.27
CA LEU A 105 -2.98 -3.35 2.47
C LEU A 105 -4.12 -2.35 2.35
N GLN A 106 -5.26 -2.69 2.91
CA GLN A 106 -6.37 -1.77 3.18
C GLN A 106 -6.76 -1.87 4.65
N THR A 107 -7.32 -0.79 5.18
CA THR A 107 -7.70 -0.74 6.59
C THR A 107 -8.86 -1.70 6.87
N ASP A 108 -8.69 -2.57 7.87
CA ASP A 108 -9.76 -3.45 8.35
C ASP A 108 -10.47 -2.80 9.55
N TYR A 109 -11.66 -2.25 9.31
CA TYR A 109 -12.50 -1.62 10.33
C TYR A 109 -13.33 -2.60 11.17
N SER A 110 -13.19 -3.91 10.99
CA SER A 110 -13.82 -4.89 11.87
C SER A 110 -13.24 -4.86 13.29
N ASP A 111 -13.93 -5.48 14.25
CA ASP A 111 -13.47 -5.60 15.64
C ASP A 111 -12.07 -6.24 15.76
N VAL A 112 -11.71 -7.10 14.80
CA VAL A 112 -10.43 -7.79 14.76
C VAL A 112 -9.31 -6.84 14.28
N GLY A 113 -9.56 -6.05 13.24
CA GLY A 113 -8.59 -5.15 12.63
C GLY A 113 -8.47 -3.78 13.31
N ARG A 114 -9.55 -3.33 13.99
CA ARG A 114 -9.66 -2.06 14.74
C ARG A 114 -9.25 -0.81 13.95
N GLY A 115 -9.23 -0.89 12.62
CA GLY A 115 -8.80 0.18 11.75
C GLY A 115 -7.30 0.48 11.80
N VAL A 116 -6.43 -0.49 12.14
CA VAL A 116 -4.99 -0.24 12.32
C VAL A 116 -4.14 -1.07 11.35
N ILE A 117 -3.36 -0.38 10.51
CA ILE A 117 -2.27 -1.00 9.74
C ILE A 117 -0.98 -0.91 10.57
N SER A 118 -0.54 -2.05 11.11
CA SER A 118 0.61 -2.11 12.02
C SER A 118 1.97 -2.13 11.30
N PRO A 119 3.08 -1.74 11.95
CA PRO A 119 4.42 -1.87 11.35
C PRO A 119 4.78 -3.29 10.92
N LYS A 120 4.30 -4.31 11.65
CA LYS A 120 4.53 -5.72 11.29
C LYS A 120 3.83 -6.10 9.97
N MET A 121 2.64 -5.56 9.71
CA MET A 121 1.93 -5.76 8.45
C MET A 121 2.69 -5.10 7.29
N LEU A 122 3.15 -3.85 7.47
CA LEU A 122 3.95 -3.14 6.48
C LEU A 122 5.21 -3.94 6.12
N GLN A 123 5.96 -4.39 7.13
CA GLN A 123 7.16 -5.19 6.92
C GLN A 123 6.86 -6.49 6.19
N SER A 124 5.79 -7.20 6.57
CA SER A 124 5.40 -8.45 5.93
C SER A 124 5.07 -8.28 4.44
N VAL A 125 4.41 -7.18 4.08
CA VAL A 125 4.01 -6.88 2.70
C VAL A 125 5.19 -6.43 1.86
N LEU A 126 6.08 -5.58 2.39
CA LEU A 126 7.28 -5.16 1.66
C LEU A 126 8.29 -6.30 1.50
N ALA A 127 8.39 -7.20 2.48
CA ALA A 127 9.27 -8.37 2.40
C ALA A 127 8.91 -9.33 1.25
N GLU A 128 7.66 -9.36 0.80
CA GLU A 128 7.23 -10.18 -0.34
C GLU A 128 7.80 -9.70 -1.68
N VAL A 129 8.13 -8.42 -1.76
CA VAL A 129 8.66 -7.76 -2.96
C VAL A 129 10.19 -7.84 -2.98
N ILE A 130 10.83 -7.78 -1.81
CA ILE A 130 12.28 -7.83 -1.66
C ILE A 130 12.84 -9.26 -1.80
N ASN A 131 12.16 -10.25 -1.24
CA ASN A 131 12.58 -11.66 -1.29
C ASN A 131 12.10 -12.34 -2.58
#